data_AF-A0A938AQJ7-F1
#
_entry.id   AF-A0A938AQJ7-F1
#
_cell.length_a   1.000
_cell.length_b   1.000
_cell.length_c   1.000
_cell.angle_alpha   90.00
_cell.angle_beta   90.00
_cell.angle_gamma   90.00
#
_symmetry.space_group_name_H-M   'P 1'
#
loop_
_entity.id
_entity.type
_entity.pdbx_description
1 polymer ?
#
loop_
_entity_poly.entity_id
_entity_poly.type
_entity_poly.pdbx_seq_one_letter_code
_entity_poly.pdbx_strand_id
1 'polypeptide(L)'
;MLKLVFDTAALITCCQFNVHGMPVVEHILTACAIVIPGAVQSEVTIASDRYVDAQLAARLIAAGKVQVESVVLPRSNVLEYYKLGLGE
;
A
#
# COMPACT_ATOMS: atom_id res chain seq x y z
N MET A 1 2.17 2.51 18.01
CA MET A 1 2.71 2.50 16.63
C MET A 1 1.53 2.68 15.69
N LEU A 2 1.56 3.69 14.81
CA LEU A 2 0.45 3.93 13.88
C LEU A 2 0.47 2.87 12.77
N LYS A 3 -0.72 2.44 12.34
CA LYS A 3 -0.89 1.50 11.23
C LYS A 3 -1.48 2.27 10.05
N LEU A 4 -0.77 2.29 8.92
CA LEU A 4 -1.17 2.99 7.71
C LEU A 4 -1.57 1.97 6.65
N VAL A 5 -2.72 2.22 6.03
CA VAL A 5 -3.18 1.47 4.86
C VAL A 5 -2.85 2.29 3.63
N PHE A 6 -2.15 1.69 2.68
CA PHE A 6 -1.81 2.35 1.42
C PHE A 6 -2.56 1.73 0.25
N ASP A 7 -2.94 2.58 -0.71
CA ASP A 7 -3.19 2.14 -2.08
C ASP A 7 -1.87 2.02 -2.86
N THR A 8 -1.95 1.53 -4.10
CA THR A 8 -0.79 1.34 -4.96
C THR A 8 -0.10 2.65 -5.31
N ALA A 9 -0.86 3.66 -5.71
CA ALA A 9 -0.31 4.92 -6.20
C ALA A 9 0.43 5.69 -5.10
N ALA A 10 -0.16 5.81 -3.91
CA ALA A 10 0.47 6.47 -2.78
C ALA A 10 1.71 5.70 -2.30
N LEU A 11 1.67 4.36 -2.28
CA LEU A 11 2.83 3.56 -1.87
C LEU A 11 4.01 3.78 -2.83
N ILE A 12 3.76 3.67 -4.12
CA ILE A 12 4.79 3.88 -5.16
C ILE A 12 5.32 5.32 -5.10
N THR A 13 4.44 6.31 -4.90
CA THR A 13 4.82 7.71 -4.74
C THR A 13 5.78 7.90 -3.55
N CYS A 14 5.52 7.25 -2.42
CA CYS A 14 6.43 7.28 -1.27
C CYS A 14 7.77 6.57 -1.53
N CYS A 15 7.83 5.62 -2.47
CA CYS A 15 9.08 5.00 -2.93
C CYS A 15 9.84 5.89 -3.93
N GLN A 16 9.15 6.78 -4.64
CA GLN A 16 9.73 7.64 -5.67
C GLN A 16 10.47 8.84 -5.10
N PHE A 17 9.91 9.50 -4.09
CA PHE A 17 10.47 10.73 -3.53
C PHE A 17 11.46 10.46 -2.41
N ASN A 18 12.53 11.26 -2.38
CA ASN A 18 13.57 11.18 -1.37
C ASN A 18 13.57 12.42 -0.48
N VAL A 19 13.76 12.20 0.82
CA VAL A 19 14.01 13.23 1.82
C VAL A 19 15.28 12.86 2.57
N HIS A 20 16.24 13.79 2.65
CA HIS A 20 17.56 13.55 3.24
C HIS A 20 18.30 12.31 2.68
N GLY A 21 18.15 12.05 1.37
CA GLY A 21 18.83 10.94 0.68
C GLY A 21 18.20 9.56 0.90
N MET A 22 17.04 9.48 1.56
CA MET A 22 16.31 8.24 1.82
C MET A 22 14.88 8.35 1.27
N PRO A 23 14.34 7.27 0.66
CA PRO A 23 12.95 7.25 0.21
C PRO A 23 11.96 7.56 1.32
N VAL A 24 10.90 8.32 1.01
CA VAL A 24 9.86 8.69 1.99
C VAL A 24 9.28 7.46 2.68
N VAL A 25 9.09 6.36 1.95
CA VAL A 25 8.59 5.10 2.51
C VAL A 25 9.47 4.55 3.64
N GLU A 26 10.79 4.73 3.58
CA GLU A 26 11.69 4.24 4.63
C GLU A 26 11.59 5.08 5.90
N HIS A 27 11.43 6.40 5.77
CA HIS A 27 11.12 7.28 6.91
C HIS A 27 9.81 6.86 7.59
N ILE A 28 8.77 6.58 6.79
CA ILE A 28 7.46 6.13 7.32
C ILE A 28 7.63 4.83 8.10
N LEU A 29 8.39 3.86 7.57
CA LEU A 29 8.65 2.57 8.22
C LEU A 29 9.40 2.70 9.57
N THR A 30 10.05 3.83 9.86
CA THR A 30 10.66 4.06 11.19
C THR A 30 9.64 4.36 12.28
N ALA A 31 8.45 4.86 11.92
CA ALA A 31 7.44 5.33 12.88
C ALA A 31 6.09 4.58 12.78
N CYS A 32 5.83 3.95 11.63
CA CYS A 32 4.55 3.35 11.29
C CYS A 32 4.72 1.92 10.76
N ALA A 33 3.74 1.07 11.05
CA ALA A 33 3.55 -0.16 10.30
C ALA A 33 2.73 0.13 9.04
N ILE A 34 3.22 -0.33 7.90
CA ILE A 34 2.51 -0.23 6.63
C ILE A 34 1.82 -1.57 6.35
N VAL A 35 0.53 -1.51 6.07
CA VAL A 35 -0.25 -2.64 5.59
C VAL A 35 -0.91 -2.33 4.25
N ILE A 36 -1.07 -3.37 3.42
CA ILE A 36 -1.73 -3.27 2.13
C ILE A 36 -2.65 -4.47 1.90
N PRO A 37 -3.75 -4.32 1.15
CA PRO A 37 -4.53 -5.45 0.69
C PRO A 37 -3.79 -6.22 -0.42
N GLY A 38 -4.12 -7.51 -0.60
CA GLY A 38 -3.53 -8.35 -1.64
C GLY A 38 -3.67 -7.81 -3.08
N ALA A 39 -4.73 -7.04 -3.36
CA ALA A 39 -4.88 -6.35 -4.64
C ALA A 39 -3.75 -5.35 -4.92
N VAL A 40 -3.35 -4.57 -3.91
CA VAL A 40 -2.24 -3.61 -4.02
C VAL A 40 -0.92 -4.32 -4.24
N GLN A 41 -0.69 -5.47 -3.59
CA GLN A 41 0.51 -6.28 -3.88
C GLN A 41 0.56 -6.72 -5.35
N SER A 42 -0.57 -7.14 -5.91
CA SER A 42 -0.66 -7.59 -7.31
C SER A 42 -0.38 -6.43 -8.28
N GLU A 43 -0.95 -5.26 -8.02
CA GLU A 43 -0.70 -4.06 -8.81
C GLU A 43 0.76 -3.58 -8.72
N VAL A 44 1.35 -3.58 -7.52
CA VAL A 44 2.78 -3.27 -7.33
C VAL A 44 3.67 -4.26 -8.08
N THR A 45 3.32 -5.56 -8.07
CA THR A 45 4.06 -6.59 -8.81
C THR A 45 4.05 -6.30 -10.30
N ILE A 46 2.89 -6.02 -10.89
CA ILE A 46 2.74 -5.67 -12.30
C ILE A 46 3.51 -4.37 -12.63
N ALA A 47 3.45 -3.36 -11.75
CA ALA A 47 4.14 -2.09 -11.96
C ALA A 47 5.67 -2.24 -11.86
N SER A 48 6.17 -3.16 -11.04
CA SER A 48 7.61 -3.37 -10.81
C SER A 48 8.38 -3.80 -12.06
N ASP A 49 7.70 -4.41 -13.04
CA ASP A 49 8.29 -4.77 -14.33
C ASP A 49 8.68 -3.52 -15.16
N ARG A 50 8.08 -2.35 -14.85
CA ARG A 50 8.22 -1.12 -15.65
C ARG A 50 8.84 0.05 -14.89
N TYR A 51 8.59 0.15 -13.58
CA TYR A 51 8.92 1.32 -12.77
C TYR A 51 9.87 0.96 -11.63
N VAL A 52 11.00 1.69 -11.52
CA VAL A 52 12.05 1.43 -10.52
C VAL A 52 11.55 1.66 -9.09
N ASP A 53 10.73 2.68 -8.91
CA ASP A 53 10.02 3.03 -7.68
C ASP A 53 9.04 1.92 -7.25
N ALA A 54 8.35 1.28 -8.21
CA ALA A 54 7.54 0.10 -7.93
C ALA A 54 8.40 -1.13 -7.55
N GLN A 55 9.62 -1.26 -8.09
CA GLN A 55 10.54 -2.32 -7.65
C GLN A 55 10.96 -2.16 -6.20
N LEU A 56 11.17 -0.92 -5.73
CA LEU A 56 11.45 -0.68 -4.32
C LEU A 56 10.26 -1.11 -3.44
N ALA A 57 9.03 -0.74 -3.81
CA ALA A 57 7.83 -1.19 -3.11
C ALA A 57 7.74 -2.73 -3.07
N ALA A 58 7.97 -3.40 -4.20
CA ALA A 58 7.97 -4.86 -4.29
C ALA A 58 9.03 -5.50 -3.38
N ARG A 59 10.24 -4.95 -3.31
CA ARG A 59 11.29 -5.43 -2.39
C ARG A 59 10.90 -5.26 -0.93
N LEU A 60 10.29 -4.14 -0.55
CA LEU A 60 9.84 -3.90 0.82
C LEU A 60 8.73 -4.87 1.25
N ILE A 61 7.82 -5.20 0.32
CA ILE A 61 6.78 -6.23 0.53
C ILE A 61 7.43 -7.61 0.68
N ALA A 62 8.34 -7.98 -0.24
CA ALA A 62 9.04 -9.27 -0.19
C ALA A 62 9.89 -9.45 1.08
N ALA A 63 10.45 -8.35 1.60
CA ALA A 63 11.19 -8.33 2.87
C ALA A 63 10.28 -8.32 4.11
N GLY A 64 8.96 -8.31 3.96
CA GLY A 64 7.99 -8.28 5.06
C GLY A 64 7.92 -6.95 5.82
N LYS A 65 8.56 -5.88 5.30
CA LYS A 65 8.49 -4.54 5.90
C LYS A 65 7.15 -3.86 5.63
N VAL A 66 6.55 -4.14 4.49
CA VAL A 66 5.16 -3.81 4.16
C VAL A 66 4.36 -5.11 4.24
N GLN A 67 3.38 -5.16 5.14
CA GLN A 67 2.61 -6.39 5.39
C GLN A 67 1.40 -6.46 4.47
N VAL A 68 1.17 -7.65 3.90
CA VAL A 68 -0.02 -7.90 3.07
C VAL A 68 -1.10 -8.52 3.95
N GLU A 69 -2.26 -7.90 4.00
CA GLU A 69 -3.43 -8.43 4.71
C GLU A 69 -4.48 -8.94 3.72
N SER A 70 -5.07 -10.09 4.05
CA SER A 70 -6.19 -10.63 3.32
C SER A 70 -7.45 -9.85 3.70
N VAL A 71 -8.09 -9.23 2.72
CA VAL A 71 -9.36 -8.52 2.90
C VAL A 71 -10.46 -9.34 2.25
N VAL A 72 -11.48 -9.68 3.04
CA VAL A 72 -12.67 -10.38 2.55
C VAL A 72 -13.80 -9.37 2.48
N LEU A 73 -14.20 -8.98 1.27
CA LEU A 73 -15.37 -8.14 1.06
C LEU A 73 -16.64 -9.02 0.99
N PRO A 74 -17.79 -8.51 1.47
CA PRO A 74 -19.06 -9.20 1.29
C PRO A 74 -19.42 -9.33 -0.20
N ARG A 75 -19.95 -10.49 -0.60
CA ARG A 75 -20.27 -10.83 -2.00
C ARG A 75 -21.44 -10.03 -2.58
N SER A 76 -22.25 -9.41 -1.72
CA SER A 76 -23.41 -8.62 -2.07
C SER A 76 -23.45 -7.37 -1.19
N ASN A 77 -23.97 -6.27 -1.74
CA ASN A 77 -24.23 -5.04 -1.01
C ASN A 77 -22.99 -4.40 -0.36
N VAL A 78 -21.89 -4.34 -1.11
CA VAL A 78 -20.63 -3.71 -0.68
C VAL A 78 -20.83 -2.27 -0.20
N LEU A 79 -21.76 -1.52 -0.80
CA LEU A 79 -22.07 -0.13 -0.41
C LEU A 79 -22.66 -0.03 1.01
N GLU A 80 -23.51 -0.97 1.41
CA GLU A 80 -24.03 -1.03 2.79
C GLU A 80 -22.91 -1.29 3.80
N TYR A 81 -21.92 -2.10 3.43
CA TYR A 81 -20.78 -2.40 4.30
C TYR A 81 -19.96 -1.13 4.62
N TYR A 82 -19.85 -0.23 3.64
CA TYR A 82 -19.15 1.03 3.84
C TYR A 82 -19.96 2.09 4.61
N LYS A 83 -21.26 1.84 4.87
CA LYS A 83 -22.15 2.75 5.63
C LYS A 83 -22.17 4.19 5.08
N LEU A 84 -22.17 4.32 3.76
CA LEU A 84 -21.94 5.60 3.08
C LEU A 84 -23.15 6.56 3.11
N GLY A 85 -24.27 6.13 3.69
CA GLY A 85 -25.47 6.95 3.85
C GLY A 85 -26.29 7.08 2.56
N LEU A 86 -27.29 7.96 2.56
CA LEU A 86 -28.24 8.14 1.45
C LEU A 86 -27.67 8.97 0.27
N GLY A 87 -26.42 9.44 0.37
CA GLY A 87 -25.82 10.40 -0.55
C GLY A 87 -24.84 9.81 -1.56
N GLU A 88 -24.83 8.48 -1.71
CA GLU A 88 -24.05 7.75 -2.71
C GLU A 88 -24.90 7.04 -3.75
#